data_AF-A0A3N0FGD8-F1
#
_entry.id   AF-A0A3N0FGD8-F1
#
_cell.length_a   1.000
_cell.length_b   1.000
_cell.length_c   1.000
_cell.angle_alpha   90.00
_cell.angle_beta   90.00
_cell.angle_gamma   90.00
#
_symmetry.space_group_name_H-M   'P 1'
#
loop_
_entity.id
_entity.type
_entity.pdbx_description
1 polymer ?
#
loop_
_entity_poly.entity_id
_entity_poly.type
_entity_poly.pdbx_seq_one_letter_code
_entity_poly.pdbx_strand_id
1 'polypeptide(L)'
;WMSASWGAFQIMGENYRTAGFDDIESFVSAMRSIDGQVFAFINHVKNTPILLSALRHKDWVKFARSYNGVSYAEKHYDVKIANN
;
A
#
# COMPACT_ATOMS: atom_id res chain seq x y z
N TRP A 1 13.59 2.10 -10.33
CA TRP A 1 12.14 2.06 -10.07
C TRP A 1 11.77 1.47 -8.70
N MET A 2 12.57 0.55 -8.15
CA MET A 2 12.26 -0.11 -6.87
C MET A 2 12.17 0.84 -5.67
N SER A 3 12.99 1.89 -5.61
CA SER A 3 13.06 2.82 -4.46
C SER A 3 12.16 4.06 -4.59
N ALA A 4 11.21 4.07 -5.54
CA ALA A 4 10.24 5.15 -5.70
C ALA A 4 8.85 4.67 -5.27
N SER A 5 8.06 5.55 -4.65
CA SER A 5 6.63 5.35 -4.41
C SER A 5 5.82 5.82 -5.62
N TRP A 6 4.75 5.10 -5.95
CA TRP A 6 3.98 5.33 -7.18
C TRP A 6 2.49 5.57 -6.92
N GLY A 7 1.92 6.50 -7.68
CA GLY A 7 0.47 6.77 -7.71
C GLY A 7 -0.10 7.38 -6.43
N ALA A 8 -1.43 7.45 -6.36
CA ALA A 8 -2.18 8.02 -5.24
C ALA A 8 -1.95 7.25 -3.92
N PHE A 9 -1.73 5.94 -4.00
CA PHE A 9 -1.55 5.07 -2.82
C PHE A 9 -0.09 4.94 -2.38
N GLN A 10 0.85 5.55 -3.11
CA GLN A 10 2.27 5.63 -2.75
C GLN A 10 2.93 4.26 -2.49
N ILE A 11 2.61 3.25 -3.31
CA ILE A 11 3.21 1.91 -3.19
C ILE A 11 4.66 1.96 -3.65
N MET A 12 5.59 1.51 -2.81
CA MET A 12 7.01 1.40 -3.15
C MET A 12 7.22 0.38 -4.27
N GLY A 13 8.07 0.70 -5.25
CA GLY A 13 8.35 -0.17 -6.39
C GLY A 13 8.83 -1.57 -5.99
N GLU A 14 9.57 -1.72 -4.89
CA GLU A 14 9.98 -3.02 -4.35
C GLU A 14 8.80 -3.98 -4.05
N ASN A 15 7.60 -3.43 -3.84
CA ASN A 15 6.37 -4.18 -3.57
C ASN A 15 5.61 -4.61 -4.84
N TYR A 16 6.22 -4.52 -6.04
CA TYR A 16 5.55 -4.90 -7.30
C TYR A 16 4.96 -6.33 -7.26
N ARG A 17 5.65 -7.28 -6.61
CA ARG A 17 5.16 -8.67 -6.47
C ARG A 17 3.90 -8.76 -5.64
N THR A 18 3.88 -8.13 -4.47
CA THR A 18 2.69 -8.13 -3.61
C THR A 18 1.55 -7.31 -4.25
N ALA A 19 1.89 -6.27 -5.02
CA ALA A 19 0.95 -5.51 -5.84
C ALA A 19 0.36 -6.29 -7.04
N GLY A 20 0.81 -7.53 -7.28
CA GLY A 20 0.23 -8.42 -8.29
C GLY A 20 0.91 -8.39 -9.65
N PHE A 21 2.18 -7.99 -9.72
CA PHE A 21 2.96 -7.95 -10.96
C PHE A 21 4.18 -8.86 -10.88
N ASP A 22 4.55 -9.48 -12.00
CA ASP A 22 5.70 -10.40 -12.09
C ASP A 22 7.04 -9.68 -12.19
N ASP A 23 7.02 -8.44 -12.67
CA ASP A 23 8.17 -7.57 -12.92
C ASP A 23 7.86 -6.10 -12.61
N ILE A 24 8.91 -5.27 -12.54
CA ILE A 24 8.82 -3.87 -12.14
C ILE A 24 8.34 -2.97 -13.28
N GLU A 25 8.65 -3.31 -14.53
CA GLU A 25 8.24 -2.61 -15.75
C GLU A 25 6.70 -2.59 -15.86
N SER A 26 6.07 -3.75 -15.69
CA SER A 26 4.62 -3.97 -15.73
C SER A 26 3.92 -3.18 -14.62
N PHE A 27 4.47 -3.20 -13.41
CA PHE A 27 3.99 -2.37 -12.31
C PHE A 27 4.04 -0.88 -12.65
N VAL A 28 5.21 -0.37 -13.08
CA VAL A 28 5.39 1.04 -13.44
C VAL A 28 4.45 1.48 -14.56
N SER A 29 4.21 0.61 -15.54
CA SER A 29 3.25 0.86 -16.62
C SER A 29 1.83 1.03 -16.07
N ALA A 30 1.38 0.12 -15.19
CA ALA A 30 0.06 0.19 -14.58
C ALA A 30 -0.16 1.46 -13.73
N MET A 31 0.90 1.95 -13.07
CA MET A 31 0.84 3.14 -12.22
C MET A 31 0.49 4.44 -12.97
N ARG A 32 0.47 4.42 -14.31
CA ARG A 32 0.06 5.57 -15.14
C ARG A 32 -1.45 5.80 -15.19
N SER A 33 -2.25 4.84 -14.70
CA SER A 33 -3.72 4.93 -14.67
C SER A 33 -4.25 4.80 -13.24
N ILE A 34 -5.40 5.42 -12.95
CA ILE A 34 -6.03 5.27 -11.64
C ILE A 34 -6.47 3.82 -11.38
N ASP A 35 -7.00 3.13 -12.38
CA ASP A 35 -7.43 1.74 -12.27
C ASP A 35 -6.26 0.82 -11.94
N GLY A 36 -5.11 1.03 -12.59
CA GLY A 36 -3.88 0.29 -12.28
C GLY A 36 -3.36 0.56 -10.87
N GLN A 37 -3.45 1.81 -10.40
CA GLN A 37 -3.10 2.19 -9.02
C GLN A 37 -4.02 1.53 -7.99
N VAL A 38 -5.34 1.51 -8.24
CA VAL A 38 -6.33 0.85 -7.37
C VAL A 38 -6.11 -0.67 -7.36
N PHE A 39 -5.87 -1.28 -8.53
CA PHE A 39 -5.56 -2.70 -8.64
C PHE A 39 -4.32 -3.07 -7.82
N ALA A 40 -3.23 -2.30 -7.97
CA ALA A 40 -2.00 -2.54 -7.21
C ALA A 40 -2.22 -2.43 -5.71
N PHE A 41 -2.98 -1.43 -5.26
CA PHE A 41 -3.29 -1.25 -3.84
C PHE A 41 -4.10 -2.42 -3.27
N ILE A 42 -5.16 -2.82 -3.95
CA ILE A 42 -6.01 -3.95 -3.52
C ILE A 42 -5.18 -5.23 -3.42
N ASN A 43 -4.36 -5.54 -4.43
CA ASN A 43 -3.51 -6.73 -4.41
C ASN A 43 -2.44 -6.65 -3.33
N HIS A 44 -1.78 -5.49 -3.18
CA HIS A 44 -0.76 -5.30 -2.16
C HIS A 44 -1.32 -5.56 -0.76
N VAL A 45 -2.50 -5.02 -0.44
CA VAL A 45 -3.17 -5.27 0.84
C VAL A 45 -3.58 -6.74 0.98
N LYS A 46 -4.19 -7.35 -0.05
CA LYS A 46 -4.62 -8.76 -0.02
C LYS A 46 -3.46 -9.73 0.16
N ASN A 47 -2.33 -9.48 -0.50
CA ASN A 47 -1.15 -10.35 -0.52
C ASN A 47 -0.18 -10.07 0.64
N THR A 48 -0.49 -9.10 1.50
CA THR A 48 0.30 -8.79 2.69
C THR A 48 -0.52 -9.13 3.94
N PRO A 49 -0.35 -10.32 4.54
CA PRO A 49 -1.25 -10.83 5.58
C PRO A 49 -1.47 -9.89 6.77
N ILE A 50 -0.43 -9.15 7.17
CA ILE A 50 -0.54 -8.19 8.28
C ILE A 50 -1.45 -7.01 7.93
N LEU A 51 -1.40 -6.50 6.69
CA LEU A 51 -2.27 -5.43 6.20
C LEU A 51 -3.70 -5.92 6.06
N LEU A 52 -3.91 -7.08 5.43
CA LEU A 52 -5.23 -7.67 5.28
C LEU A 52 -5.91 -7.92 6.63
N SER A 53 -5.18 -8.48 7.58
CA SER A 53 -5.68 -8.75 8.94
C SER A 53 -6.01 -7.44 9.66
N ALA A 54 -5.12 -6.45 9.63
CA ALA A 54 -5.37 -5.17 10.28
C ALA A 54 -6.61 -4.46 9.69
N LEU A 55 -6.75 -4.47 8.36
CA LEU A 55 -7.90 -3.88 7.68
C LEU A 55 -9.22 -4.58 8.04
N ARG A 56 -9.24 -5.92 8.07
CA ARG A 56 -10.44 -6.71 8.43
C ARG A 56 -10.90 -6.49 9.85
N HIS A 57 -9.97 -6.30 10.79
CA HIS A 57 -10.27 -6.06 12.19
C HIS A 57 -10.40 -4.57 12.53
N LYS A 58 -10.29 -3.66 11.55
CA LYS A 58 -10.26 -2.21 11.75
C LYS A 58 -9.17 -1.76 12.75
N ASP A 59 -8.05 -2.48 12.78
CA ASP A 59 -6.88 -2.13 13.59
C ASP A 59 -6.04 -1.09 12.85
N TRP A 60 -6.46 0.18 12.98
CA TRP A 60 -5.88 1.30 12.24
C TRP A 60 -4.44 1.60 12.64
N VAL A 61 -4.09 1.36 13.91
CA VAL A 61 -2.70 1.47 14.40
C VAL A 61 -1.81 0.47 13.68
N LYS A 62 -2.21 -0.82 13.67
CA LYS A 62 -1.43 -1.86 13.01
C LYS A 62 -1.37 -1.67 11.50
N PHE A 63 -2.47 -1.23 10.88
CA PHE A 63 -2.50 -0.93 9.45
C PHE A 63 -1.54 0.22 9.11
N ALA A 64 -1.67 1.36 9.79
CA ALA A 64 -0.83 2.54 9.57
C ALA A 64 0.66 2.24 9.82
N ARG A 65 0.99 1.53 10.91
CA ARG A 65 2.38 1.12 11.20
C ARG A 65 2.95 0.21 10.11
N SER A 66 2.17 -0.77 9.66
CA SER A 66 2.64 -1.74 8.66
C SER A 66 2.78 -1.12 7.27
N TYR A 67 1.91 -0.16 6.93
CA TYR A 67 1.89 0.48 5.61
C TYR A 67 2.85 1.68 5.51
N ASN A 68 2.87 2.54 6.54
CA ASN A 68 3.63 3.80 6.54
C ASN A 68 4.93 3.74 7.35
N GLY A 69 5.19 2.64 8.06
CA GLY A 69 6.39 2.43 8.87
C GLY A 69 6.25 2.87 10.32
N VAL A 70 7.34 2.72 11.09
CA VAL A 70 7.34 2.96 12.56
C VAL A 70 6.99 4.39 12.95
N SER A 71 7.30 5.37 12.09
CA SER A 71 6.96 6.79 12.27
C SER A 71 5.52 7.15 11.87
N TYR A 72 4.63 6.17 11.67
CA TYR A 72 3.24 6.45 11.26
C TYR A 72 2.51 7.43 12.20
N ALA A 73 2.81 7.35 13.50
CA ALA A 73 2.17 8.13 14.55
C ALA A 73 2.51 9.63 14.45
N GLU A 74 3.73 9.97 14.00
CA GLU A 74 4.16 11.37 13.81
C GLU A 74 3.28 12.11 12.79
N LYS A 75 2.73 11.37 11.83
CA LYS A 75 1.84 11.90 10.79
C LYS A 75 0.36 11.63 11.06
N HIS A 76 0.05 11.02 12.22
CA HIS A 76 -1.29 10.62 12.64
C HIS A 76 -2.04 9.79 11.60
N TYR A 77 -1.36 8.87 10.92
CA TYR A 77 -1.98 8.08 9.86
C TYR A 77 -3.10 7.17 10.37
N ASP A 78 -2.92 6.57 11.54
CA ASP A 78 -3.93 5.76 12.22
C ASP A 78 -5.23 6.54 12.47
N VAL A 79 -5.11 7.77 12.99
CA VAL A 79 -6.27 8.64 13.26
C VAL A 79 -6.94 9.08 11.95
N LYS A 80 -6.16 9.43 10.92
CA LYS A 80 -6.69 9.83 9.62
C LYS A 80 -7.44 8.70 8.92
N ILE A 81 -6.91 7.49 8.96
CA ILE A 81 -7.55 6.31 8.37
C ILE A 81 -8.84 5.95 9.14
N ALA A 82 -8.84 6.08 10.46
CA ALA A 82 -10.00 5.79 11.29
C ALA A 82 -11.20 6.74 11.05
N ASN A 83 -10.92 7.97 10.60
CA ASN A 83 -11.90 9.06 10.46
C ASN A 83 -12.28 9.36 8.99
N ASN A 84 -11.85 8.53 8.04
CA ASN A 84 -12.20 8.65 6.62
C ASN A 84 -13.61 8.10 6.32
#